data_AF-A0A2D6QAJ7-F1
#
_entry.id   AF-A0A2D6QAJ7-F1
#
_cell.length_a   1.000
_cell.length_b   1.000
_cell.length_c   1.000
_cell.angle_alpha   90.00
_cell.angle_beta   90.00
_cell.angle_gamma   90.00
#
_symmetry.space_group_name_H-M   'P 1'
#
loop_
_entity.id
_entity.type
_entity.pdbx_description
1 polymer ?
#
loop_
_entity_poly.entity_id
_entity_poly.type
_entity_poly.pdbx_seq_one_letter_code
_entity_poly.pdbx_strand_id
1 'polypeptide(L)'
;MRIRNQRQSGFTLIELMIVVAIIAIVTAVALPKMMSARLSANENAAVANLRTIAAAQQSFQSSCAVDTDADGGGEFGFFGELAGSDQLRTWSSAGTVLTGGLLTPPFLATTFGNISSSIVERQGYMFKIYLPDSSTGAVAGVAEAASGGADSSALPGSANSEIYWCAYAWPKQAGKTGNRCFFINQDQDIIQTDGKVTAARYEGTGLVPAYSAAYDTADMGDHLGLNIMGKSAVDTNVWTAVGN
;
A
#
# COMPACT_ATOMS: atom_id res chain seq x y z
N MET A 1 2.88 -52.30 54.37
CA MET A 1 2.76 -51.14 53.46
C MET A 1 1.64 -51.44 52.46
N ARG A 2 0.46 -50.82 52.59
CA ARG A 2 -0.69 -51.11 51.72
C ARG A 2 -0.62 -50.22 50.47
N ILE A 3 -0.37 -50.81 49.30
CA ILE A 3 -0.44 -50.11 48.02
C ILE A 3 -1.91 -49.91 47.67
N ARG A 4 -2.39 -48.65 47.70
CA ARG A 4 -3.74 -48.30 47.23
C ARG A 4 -3.74 -48.43 45.71
N ASN A 5 -4.45 -49.43 45.20
CA ASN A 5 -4.71 -49.62 43.78
C ASN A 5 -5.61 -48.47 43.30
N GLN A 6 -5.03 -47.43 42.71
CA GLN A 6 -5.79 -46.35 42.11
C GLN A 6 -6.46 -46.89 40.86
N ARG A 7 -7.80 -46.93 40.85
CA ARG A 7 -8.59 -47.37 39.70
C ARG A 7 -8.29 -46.43 38.53
N GLN A 8 -7.56 -46.91 37.53
CA GLN A 8 -7.42 -46.21 36.26
C GLN A 8 -8.78 -46.23 35.57
N SER A 9 -9.43 -45.07 35.50
CA SER A 9 -10.62 -44.86 34.69
C SER A 9 -10.19 -44.67 33.24
N GLY A 10 -10.53 -45.62 32.37
CA GLY A 10 -10.31 -45.49 30.92
C GLY A 10 -11.34 -44.56 30.29
N PHE A 11 -10.93 -43.79 29.28
CA PHE A 11 -11.83 -42.95 28.47
C PHE A 11 -12.70 -43.86 27.58
N THR A 12 -14.01 -43.65 27.54
CA THR A 12 -14.88 -44.42 26.64
C THR A 12 -14.83 -43.85 25.22
N LEU A 13 -15.07 -44.71 24.23
CA LEU A 13 -15.10 -44.31 22.82
C LEU A 13 -16.24 -43.31 22.55
N ILE A 14 -17.37 -43.45 23.23
CA ILE A 14 -18.53 -42.56 23.08
C ILE A 14 -18.24 -41.14 23.61
N GLU A 15 -17.51 -41.02 24.73
CA GLU A 15 -17.09 -39.72 25.25
C GLU A 15 -16.20 -38.99 24.24
N LEU A 16 -15.29 -39.70 23.58
CA LEU A 16 -14.45 -39.11 22.53
C LEU A 16 -15.28 -38.69 21.32
N MET A 17 -16.26 -39.50 20.89
CA MET A 17 -17.11 -39.18 19.74
C MET A 17 -17.93 -37.90 19.96
N ILE A 18 -18.51 -37.73 21.15
CA ILE A 18 -19.29 -36.52 21.48
C ILE A 18 -18.38 -35.30 21.47
N VAL A 19 -17.17 -35.39 22.03
CA VAL A 19 -16.21 -34.28 22.03
C VAL A 19 -15.85 -33.87 20.60
N VAL A 20 -15.52 -34.82 19.73
CA VAL A 20 -15.19 -34.52 18.32
C VAL A 20 -16.41 -33.93 17.59
N ALA A 21 -17.62 -34.41 17.85
CA ALA A 21 -18.84 -33.88 17.26
C ALA A 21 -19.07 -32.41 17.65
N ILE A 22 -18.89 -32.06 18.94
CA ILE A 22 -19.03 -30.67 19.42
C ILE A 22 -17.95 -29.77 18.80
N ILE A 23 -16.69 -30.21 18.77
CA ILE A 23 -15.59 -29.45 18.15
C ILE A 23 -15.87 -29.19 16.66
N ALA A 24 -16.41 -30.18 15.94
CA ALA A 24 -16.76 -30.03 14.53
C ALA A 24 -17.85 -28.96 14.30
N ILE A 25 -18.90 -28.95 15.14
CA ILE A 25 -19.98 -27.96 15.06
C ILE A 25 -19.45 -26.54 15.34
N VAL A 26 -18.65 -26.37 16.40
CA VAL A 26 -18.08 -25.06 16.76
C VAL A 26 -17.16 -24.56 15.65
N THR A 27 -16.29 -25.43 15.12
CA THR A 27 -15.32 -25.07 14.08
C THR A 27 -16.00 -24.69 12.77
N ALA A 28 -17.07 -25.39 12.38
CA ALA A 28 -17.83 -25.11 11.17
C ALA A 28 -18.41 -23.68 11.13
N VAL A 29 -18.84 -23.14 12.28
CA VAL A 29 -19.36 -21.76 12.38
C VAL A 29 -18.23 -20.74 12.58
N ALA A 30 -17.17 -21.10 13.30
CA ALA A 30 -16.10 -20.18 13.66
C ALA A 30 -15.17 -19.85 12.48
N LEU A 31 -14.79 -20.84 11.67
CA LEU A 31 -13.85 -20.66 10.55
C LEU A 31 -14.29 -19.61 9.52
N PRO A 32 -15.51 -19.65 8.94
CA PRO A 32 -15.89 -18.68 7.92
C PRO A 32 -15.92 -17.24 8.46
N LYS A 33 -16.35 -17.07 9.72
CA LYS A 33 -16.36 -15.77 10.40
C LYS A 33 -14.93 -15.23 10.62
N MET A 34 -14.00 -16.09 11.02
CA MET A 34 -12.60 -15.72 11.21
C MET A 34 -11.94 -15.28 9.90
N MET A 35 -12.27 -15.92 8.77
CA MET A 35 -11.76 -15.53 7.45
C MET A 35 -12.23 -14.11 7.08
N SER A 36 -13.53 -13.83 7.18
CA SER A 36 -14.07 -12.49 6.89
C SER A 36 -13.51 -11.41 7.82
N ALA A 37 -13.34 -11.72 9.11
CA ALA A 37 -12.72 -10.81 10.07
C ALA A 37 -11.27 -10.50 9.70
N ARG A 38 -10.49 -11.48 9.26
CA ARG A 38 -9.10 -11.29 8.82
C ARG A 38 -9.01 -10.41 7.56
N LEU A 39 -9.89 -10.62 6.58
CA LEU A 39 -9.93 -9.77 5.38
C LEU A 39 -10.21 -8.31 5.76
N SER A 40 -11.21 -8.08 6.61
CA SER A 40 -11.57 -6.74 7.07
C SER A 40 -10.43 -6.08 7.88
N ALA A 41 -9.74 -6.86 8.72
CA ALA A 41 -8.60 -6.38 9.49
C ALA A 41 -7.43 -5.98 8.59
N ASN A 42 -7.12 -6.77 7.56
CA ASN A 42 -6.07 -6.45 6.59
C ASN A 42 -6.42 -5.19 5.79
N GLU A 43 -7.67 -5.05 5.34
CA GLU A 43 -8.16 -3.86 4.62
C GLU A 43 -8.07 -2.60 5.48
N ASN A 44 -8.52 -2.67 6.75
CA ASN A 44 -8.40 -1.55 7.68
C ASN A 44 -6.94 -1.18 7.94
N ALA A 45 -6.06 -2.18 8.05
CA ALA A 45 -4.63 -1.95 8.23
C ALA A 45 -3.99 -1.33 6.96
N ALA A 46 -4.44 -1.71 5.76
CA ALA A 46 -4.00 -1.09 4.52
C ALA A 46 -4.37 0.39 4.45
N VAL A 47 -5.62 0.74 4.78
CA VAL A 47 -6.08 2.13 4.86
C VAL A 47 -5.28 2.92 5.92
N ALA A 48 -5.03 2.35 7.10
CA ALA A 48 -4.22 2.99 8.13
C ALA A 48 -2.75 3.21 7.69
N ASN A 49 -2.16 2.25 6.99
CA ASN A 49 -0.83 2.37 6.41
C ASN A 49 -0.80 3.48 5.34
N LEU A 50 -1.81 3.59 4.47
CA LEU A 50 -1.91 4.69 3.48
C LEU A 50 -1.99 6.07 4.17
N ARG A 51 -2.77 6.21 5.25
CA ARG A 51 -2.79 7.45 6.04
C ARG A 51 -1.43 7.77 6.66
N THR A 52 -0.71 6.74 7.13
CA THR A 52 0.65 6.89 7.67
C THR A 52 1.63 7.36 6.58
N ILE A 53 1.50 6.81 5.37
CA ILE A 53 2.31 7.22 4.20
C ILE A 53 2.03 8.69 3.87
N ALA A 54 0.76 9.11 3.79
CA ALA A 54 0.42 10.50 3.50
C ALA A 54 0.96 11.48 4.56
N ALA A 55 0.93 11.12 5.84
CA ALA A 55 1.52 11.94 6.90
C ALA A 55 3.05 12.01 6.79
N ALA A 56 3.70 10.89 6.43
CA ALA A 56 5.13 10.86 6.19
C ALA A 56 5.53 11.73 4.99
N GLN A 57 4.72 11.71 3.92
CA GLN A 57 4.92 12.57 2.74
C GLN A 57 4.87 14.06 3.09
N GLN A 58 3.84 14.49 3.84
CA GLN A 58 3.75 15.88 4.28
C GLN A 58 4.95 16.28 5.15
N SER A 59 5.41 15.40 6.03
CA SER A 59 6.57 15.67 6.89
C SER A 59 7.86 15.76 6.06
N PHE A 60 8.05 14.85 5.11
CA PHE A 60 9.19 14.81 4.21
C PHE A 60 9.27 16.06 3.34
N GLN A 61 8.15 16.40 2.70
CA GLN A 61 8.01 17.61 1.90
C GLN A 61 8.27 18.88 2.73
N SER A 62 7.60 19.02 3.88
CA SER A 62 7.74 20.20 4.74
C SER A 62 9.14 20.38 5.33
N SER A 63 9.93 19.30 5.40
CA SER A 63 11.31 19.34 5.87
C SER A 63 12.32 19.73 4.79
N CYS A 64 11.88 19.84 3.52
CA CYS A 64 12.75 20.03 2.36
C CYS A 64 13.90 19.02 2.33
N ALA A 65 13.62 17.76 2.71
CA ALA A 65 14.63 16.69 2.72
C ALA A 65 15.20 16.43 1.31
N VAL A 66 14.36 16.64 0.30
CA VAL A 66 14.72 16.63 -1.12
C VAL A 66 14.19 17.94 -1.73
N ASP A 67 15.08 18.60 -2.45
CA ASP A 67 14.85 19.80 -3.26
C ASP A 67 15.87 19.71 -4.41
N THR A 68 15.41 19.22 -5.57
CA THR A 68 16.29 18.85 -6.68
C THR A 68 16.40 19.90 -7.76
N ASP A 69 15.77 21.05 -7.63
CA ASP A 69 16.02 22.25 -8.45
C ASP A 69 16.48 23.47 -7.65
N ALA A 70 16.62 23.32 -6.33
CA ALA A 70 17.16 24.31 -5.39
C ALA A 70 16.36 25.61 -5.36
N ASP A 71 15.04 25.52 -5.55
CA ASP A 71 14.14 26.67 -5.49
C ASP A 71 13.53 26.89 -4.08
N GLY A 72 13.79 25.96 -3.15
CA GLY A 72 13.30 25.98 -1.77
C GLY A 72 11.99 25.22 -1.57
N GLY A 73 11.40 24.67 -2.63
CA GLY A 73 10.26 23.76 -2.61
C GLY A 73 10.67 22.37 -2.18
N GLY A 74 10.04 21.86 -1.12
CA GLY A 74 10.26 20.47 -0.73
C GLY A 74 9.51 19.51 -1.66
N GLU A 75 10.18 18.44 -2.08
CA GLU A 75 9.60 17.41 -2.94
C GLU A 75 9.06 16.22 -2.12
N PHE A 76 8.04 15.53 -2.64
CA PHE A 76 7.59 14.24 -2.15
C PHE A 76 8.61 13.12 -2.48
N GLY A 77 8.62 12.05 -1.68
CA GLY A 77 9.63 10.99 -1.74
C GLY A 77 9.09 9.60 -2.07
N PHE A 78 9.98 8.70 -2.48
CA PHE A 78 9.70 7.26 -2.60
C PHE A 78 9.73 6.54 -1.24
N PHE A 79 9.28 5.28 -1.14
CA PHE A 79 9.28 4.57 0.15
C PHE A 79 10.68 4.45 0.74
N GLY A 80 11.67 4.16 -0.11
CA GLY A 80 13.05 4.01 0.32
C GLY A 80 13.65 5.31 0.88
N GLU A 81 13.30 6.45 0.29
CA GLU A 81 13.69 7.78 0.75
C GLU A 81 13.03 8.12 2.10
N LEU A 82 11.71 7.91 2.20
CA LEU A 82 10.93 8.17 3.42
C LEU A 82 11.32 7.27 4.59
N ALA A 83 11.67 6.02 4.30
CA ALA A 83 12.07 5.02 5.27
C ALA A 83 13.56 5.12 5.67
N GLY A 84 14.32 5.98 4.98
CA GLY A 84 15.77 6.13 5.17
C GLY A 84 16.56 4.87 4.79
N SER A 85 16.02 3.99 3.94
CA SER A 85 16.73 2.82 3.42
C SER A 85 17.55 3.14 2.18
N ASP A 86 17.16 4.18 1.43
CA ASP A 86 17.76 4.55 0.16
C ASP A 86 18.21 6.01 0.16
N GLN A 87 19.14 6.32 -0.76
CA GLN A 87 19.73 7.64 -0.88
C GLN A 87 18.70 8.68 -1.33
N LEU A 88 18.75 9.85 -0.72
CA LEU A 88 17.95 10.99 -1.15
C LEU A 88 18.42 11.51 -2.51
N ARG A 89 17.47 11.96 -3.33
CA ARG A 89 17.76 12.78 -4.50
C ARG A 89 18.33 14.14 -4.07
N THR A 90 19.25 14.67 -4.86
CA THR A 90 19.92 15.96 -4.62
C THR A 90 20.13 16.72 -5.92
N TRP A 91 20.20 18.05 -5.86
CA TRP A 91 20.57 18.89 -6.99
C TRP A 91 22.06 18.80 -7.34
N SER A 92 22.36 18.83 -8.63
CA SER A 92 23.67 19.17 -9.17
C SER A 92 23.52 20.10 -10.37
N SER A 93 24.59 20.78 -10.80
CA SER A 93 24.54 21.62 -12.01
C SER A 93 24.24 20.84 -13.31
N ALA A 94 24.29 19.50 -13.27
CA ALA A 94 23.90 18.62 -14.37
C ALA A 94 22.47 18.07 -14.23
N GLY A 95 21.72 18.48 -13.20
CA GLY A 95 20.38 18.00 -12.84
C GLY A 95 20.38 17.15 -11.57
N THR A 96 19.26 16.47 -11.33
CA THR A 96 19.04 15.59 -10.17
C THR A 96 19.99 14.40 -10.15
N VAL A 97 20.62 14.12 -9.01
CA VAL A 97 21.54 12.99 -8.79
C VAL A 97 21.23 12.26 -7.48
N LEU A 98 21.58 10.97 -7.41
CA LEU A 98 21.32 10.08 -6.26
C LEU A 98 22.52 10.02 -5.31
N THR A 99 23.00 11.18 -4.87
CA THR A 99 24.18 11.28 -3.99
C THR A 99 23.84 11.74 -2.58
N GLY A 100 22.55 11.92 -2.27
CA GLY A 100 22.12 12.27 -0.92
C GLY A 100 22.46 11.20 0.12
N GLY A 101 22.60 11.64 1.36
CA GLY A 101 22.67 10.74 2.50
C GLY A 101 21.32 10.04 2.73
N LEU A 102 21.31 9.10 3.67
CA LEU A 102 20.06 8.48 4.13
C LEU A 102 19.30 9.42 5.05
N LEU A 103 17.98 9.42 4.95
CA LEU A 103 17.11 10.18 5.83
C LEU A 103 17.24 9.68 7.28
N THR A 104 17.73 10.54 8.18
CA THR A 104 17.90 10.21 9.60
C THR A 104 17.47 11.38 10.49
N PRO A 105 16.45 11.23 11.37
CA PRO A 105 15.58 10.05 11.51
C PRO A 105 14.60 9.89 10.32
N PRO A 106 14.14 8.66 10.02
CA PRO A 106 13.20 8.44 8.94
C PRO A 106 11.78 8.93 9.30
N PHE A 107 11.03 9.42 8.31
CA PHE A 107 9.63 9.84 8.49
C PHE A 107 8.63 8.68 8.36
N LEU A 108 9.03 7.59 7.70
CA LEU A 108 8.26 6.37 7.58
C LEU A 108 9.00 5.21 8.27
N ALA A 109 8.25 4.23 8.78
CA ALA A 109 8.89 3.08 9.44
C ALA A 109 9.82 2.34 8.46
N THR A 110 11.03 1.98 8.90
CA THR A 110 12.06 1.30 8.07
C THR A 110 11.59 0.02 7.40
N THR A 111 10.53 -0.60 7.90
CA THR A 111 9.86 -1.76 7.29
C THR A 111 9.18 -1.44 5.95
N PHE A 112 8.90 -0.17 5.65
CA PHE A 112 8.51 0.28 4.30
C PHE A 112 9.70 0.35 3.34
N GLY A 113 10.94 0.34 3.84
CA GLY A 113 12.16 0.20 3.03
C GLY A 113 12.43 -1.23 2.54
N ASN A 114 11.60 -2.20 2.93
CA ASN A 114 11.70 -3.58 2.44
C ASN A 114 11.00 -3.71 1.07
N ILE A 115 11.64 -3.16 0.04
CA ILE A 115 11.07 -3.01 -1.30
C ILE A 115 11.58 -4.14 -2.21
N SER A 116 10.68 -4.71 -3.01
CA SER A 116 11.02 -5.66 -4.06
C SER A 116 10.14 -5.42 -5.27
N SER A 117 10.74 -5.26 -6.44
CA SER A 117 10.03 -4.92 -7.69
C SER A 117 9.16 -3.67 -7.55
N SER A 118 9.67 -2.65 -6.84
CA SER A 118 8.98 -1.37 -6.57
C SER A 118 7.73 -1.53 -5.70
N ILE A 119 7.62 -2.62 -4.96
CA ILE A 119 6.45 -2.97 -4.15
C ILE A 119 6.90 -3.26 -2.72
N VAL A 120 6.13 -2.74 -1.76
CA VAL A 120 6.24 -3.06 -0.34
C VAL A 120 5.11 -4.01 0.05
N GLU A 121 5.41 -5.11 0.72
CA GLU A 121 4.38 -6.03 1.25
C GLU A 121 4.18 -5.82 2.76
N ARG A 122 2.93 -5.56 3.18
CA ARG A 122 2.56 -5.51 4.61
C ARG A 122 1.17 -6.08 4.85
N GLN A 123 1.06 -6.95 5.85
CA GLN A 123 -0.23 -7.41 6.40
C GLN A 123 -1.20 -7.94 5.32
N GLY A 124 -0.67 -8.67 4.33
CA GLY A 124 -1.45 -9.24 3.24
C GLY A 124 -1.82 -8.25 2.12
N TYR A 125 -1.30 -7.03 2.17
CA TYR A 125 -1.42 -6.01 1.16
C TYR A 125 -0.06 -5.66 0.55
N MET A 126 -0.11 -5.15 -0.67
CA MET A 126 1.01 -4.64 -1.44
C MET A 126 0.82 -3.15 -1.65
N PHE A 127 1.90 -2.40 -1.55
CA PHE A 127 1.91 -0.95 -1.66
C PHE A 127 2.90 -0.54 -2.74
N LYS A 128 2.52 0.46 -3.54
CA LYS A 128 3.39 1.07 -4.54
C LYS A 128 3.13 2.55 -4.60
N ILE A 129 4.19 3.31 -4.76
CA ILE A 129 4.17 4.75 -4.83
C ILE A 129 4.65 5.21 -6.21
N TYR A 130 4.08 6.32 -6.66
CA TYR A 130 4.45 6.99 -7.89
C TYR A 130 4.69 8.48 -7.59
N LEU A 131 5.80 8.98 -8.13
CA LEU A 131 6.11 10.41 -8.18
C LEU A 131 5.94 10.90 -9.61
N PRO A 132 5.71 12.20 -9.84
CA PRO A 132 5.47 12.73 -11.18
C PRO A 132 6.75 12.82 -12.00
N ASP A 133 6.63 12.68 -13.32
CA ASP A 133 7.70 13.00 -14.26
C ASP A 133 7.86 14.52 -14.45
N SER A 134 8.82 14.94 -15.27
CA SER A 134 9.09 16.36 -15.56
C SER A 134 8.25 16.93 -16.72
N SER A 135 7.16 16.25 -17.11
CA SER A 135 6.35 16.69 -18.24
C SER A 135 5.59 17.98 -17.88
N THR A 136 5.50 18.91 -18.84
CA THR A 136 4.73 20.16 -18.70
C THR A 136 3.28 20.03 -19.20
N GLY A 137 2.94 18.88 -19.80
CA GLY A 137 1.60 18.54 -20.26
C GLY A 137 0.94 17.55 -19.30
N ALA A 138 0.39 16.46 -19.83
CA ALA A 138 -0.06 15.35 -18.98
C ALA A 138 1.12 14.78 -18.19
N VAL A 139 1.03 14.82 -16.87
CA VAL A 139 2.10 14.44 -15.95
C VAL A 139 2.03 12.92 -15.72
N ALA A 140 3.05 12.20 -16.18
CA ALA A 140 3.10 10.75 -16.02
C ALA A 140 3.64 10.37 -14.64
N GLY A 141 3.29 9.17 -14.16
CA GLY A 141 3.83 8.63 -12.91
C GLY A 141 5.09 7.80 -13.13
N VAL A 142 6.15 8.19 -12.45
CA VAL A 142 7.42 7.47 -12.27
C VAL A 142 7.30 6.56 -11.05
N ALA A 143 7.53 5.27 -11.24
CA ALA A 143 7.56 4.31 -10.15
C ALA A 143 8.89 4.36 -9.40
N GLU A 144 8.84 4.00 -8.12
CA GLU A 144 10.05 3.70 -7.34
C GLU A 144 10.90 2.62 -8.04
N ALA A 145 12.22 2.66 -7.89
CA ALA A 145 13.12 1.65 -8.44
C ALA A 145 12.81 0.26 -7.84
N ALA A 146 13.22 -0.80 -8.56
CA ALA A 146 12.89 -2.17 -8.16
C ALA A 146 13.41 -2.55 -6.77
N SER A 147 14.50 -1.93 -6.32
CA SER A 147 15.13 -2.17 -5.01
C SER A 147 14.86 -1.06 -3.98
N GLY A 148 14.05 -0.07 -4.32
CA GLY A 148 13.80 1.12 -3.50
C GLY A 148 14.48 2.39 -4.00
N GLY A 149 13.95 3.54 -3.57
CA GLY A 149 14.44 4.87 -3.94
C GLY A 149 14.21 5.24 -5.42
N ALA A 150 14.81 6.34 -5.84
CA ALA A 150 14.69 6.82 -7.22
C ALA A 150 15.57 6.02 -8.20
N ASP A 151 15.10 5.84 -9.44
CA ASP A 151 15.89 5.26 -10.52
C ASP A 151 16.64 6.36 -11.28
N SER A 152 17.97 6.25 -11.37
CA SER A 152 18.81 7.22 -12.10
C SER A 152 18.45 7.38 -13.59
N SER A 153 17.74 6.39 -14.17
CA SER A 153 17.29 6.42 -15.57
C SER A 153 15.86 6.96 -15.74
N ALA A 154 15.12 7.12 -14.65
CA ALA A 154 13.74 7.60 -14.63
C ALA A 154 13.53 8.42 -13.33
N LEU A 155 14.08 9.63 -13.30
CA LEU A 155 13.98 10.52 -12.14
C LEU A 155 12.65 11.27 -12.15
N PRO A 156 12.07 11.57 -10.97
CA PRO A 156 10.90 12.45 -10.86
C PRO A 156 11.22 13.86 -11.36
N GLY A 157 10.20 14.56 -11.86
CA GLY A 157 10.31 15.98 -12.18
C GLY A 157 10.26 16.81 -10.90
N SER A 158 11.26 17.66 -10.67
CA SER A 158 11.41 18.47 -9.45
C SER A 158 10.16 19.31 -9.14
N ALA A 159 9.81 20.22 -10.05
CA ALA A 159 8.67 21.13 -9.90
C ALA A 159 7.32 20.40 -9.71
N ASN A 160 7.11 19.28 -10.40
CA ASN A 160 5.88 18.52 -10.25
C ASN A 160 5.86 17.74 -8.92
N SER A 161 7.02 17.31 -8.43
CA SER A 161 7.17 16.52 -7.19
C SER A 161 6.90 17.32 -5.92
N GLU A 162 6.76 18.64 -6.01
CA GLU A 162 6.22 19.48 -4.94
C GLU A 162 4.69 19.43 -4.84
N ILE A 163 4.02 19.01 -5.93
CA ILE A 163 2.57 19.16 -6.07
C ILE A 163 1.90 17.79 -6.02
N TYR A 164 2.45 16.82 -6.75
CA TYR A 164 1.77 15.56 -7.01
C TYR A 164 2.55 14.37 -6.44
N TRP A 165 1.80 13.41 -5.93
CA TRP A 165 2.24 12.05 -5.67
C TRP A 165 1.01 11.16 -5.55
N CYS A 166 1.17 9.86 -5.73
CA CYS A 166 0.11 8.94 -5.37
C CYS A 166 0.63 7.59 -4.91
N ALA A 167 -0.18 6.89 -4.13
CA ALA A 167 0.10 5.54 -3.70
C ALA A 167 -1.14 4.65 -3.81
N TYR A 168 -0.89 3.39 -4.12
CA TYR A 168 -1.89 2.35 -4.20
C TYR A 168 -1.63 1.29 -3.14
N ALA A 169 -2.71 0.68 -2.65
CA ALA A 169 -2.65 -0.52 -1.84
C ALA A 169 -3.64 -1.58 -2.35
N TRP A 170 -3.17 -2.77 -2.68
CA TRP A 170 -4.01 -3.86 -3.20
C TRP A 170 -3.67 -5.19 -2.54
N PRO A 171 -4.58 -6.18 -2.54
CA PRO A 171 -4.34 -7.43 -1.82
C PRO A 171 -3.22 -8.25 -2.47
N LYS A 172 -2.38 -8.90 -1.65
CA LYS A 172 -1.45 -9.92 -2.14
C LYS A 172 -2.15 -11.07 -2.88
N GLN A 173 -3.34 -11.45 -2.42
CA GLN A 173 -4.18 -12.42 -3.08
C GLN A 173 -5.66 -12.05 -2.87
N ALA A 174 -6.36 -11.74 -3.96
CA ALA A 174 -7.75 -11.36 -3.93
C ALA A 174 -8.62 -12.51 -3.37
N GLY A 175 -9.57 -12.17 -2.50
CA GLY A 175 -10.44 -13.14 -1.82
C GLY A 175 -9.80 -13.89 -0.65
N LYS A 176 -8.48 -13.76 -0.42
CA LYS A 176 -7.80 -14.35 0.74
C LYS A 176 -7.17 -13.33 1.68
N THR A 177 -6.46 -12.33 1.14
CA THR A 177 -5.81 -11.30 1.96
C THR A 177 -6.58 -9.99 1.96
N GLY A 178 -7.42 -9.77 0.94
CA GLY A 178 -8.33 -8.64 0.85
C GLY A 178 -9.13 -8.72 -0.46
N ASN A 179 -10.09 -7.81 -0.65
CA ASN A 179 -10.90 -7.73 -1.86
C ASN A 179 -10.83 -6.38 -2.56
N ARG A 180 -10.45 -5.33 -1.83
CA ARG A 180 -10.46 -3.95 -2.32
C ARG A 180 -9.04 -3.46 -2.61
N CYS A 181 -8.91 -2.70 -3.69
CA CYS A 181 -7.77 -1.85 -3.97
C CYS A 181 -8.08 -0.44 -3.47
N PHE A 182 -7.07 0.23 -2.92
CA PHE A 182 -7.16 1.56 -2.36
C PHE A 182 -6.17 2.49 -3.06
N PHE A 183 -6.53 3.76 -3.12
CA PHE A 183 -5.72 4.82 -3.68
C PHE A 183 -5.73 6.03 -2.74
N ILE A 184 -4.61 6.73 -2.68
CA ILE A 184 -4.45 8.02 -2.01
C ILE A 184 -3.47 8.88 -2.83
N ASN A 185 -3.67 10.19 -2.79
CA ASN A 185 -2.82 11.18 -3.44
C ASN A 185 -2.50 12.34 -2.48
N GLN A 186 -1.97 13.45 -3.01
CA GLN A 186 -1.68 14.67 -2.26
C GLN A 186 -2.89 15.26 -1.51
N ASP A 187 -4.12 15.01 -1.96
CA ASP A 187 -5.34 15.51 -1.34
C ASP A 187 -5.71 14.74 -0.05
N GLN A 188 -5.02 13.62 0.21
CA GLN A 188 -5.19 12.74 1.36
C GLN A 188 -6.55 12.02 1.47
N ASP A 189 -7.39 12.15 0.45
CA ASP A 189 -8.63 11.40 0.34
C ASP A 189 -8.36 9.97 -0.11
N ILE A 190 -8.92 9.00 0.62
CA ILE A 190 -8.79 7.59 0.28
C ILE A 190 -10.03 7.14 -0.48
N ILE A 191 -9.82 6.66 -1.70
CA ILE A 191 -10.83 6.01 -2.52
C ILE A 191 -10.48 4.53 -2.71
N GLN A 192 -11.49 3.75 -3.10
CA GLN A 192 -11.42 2.30 -3.24
C GLN A 192 -12.13 1.81 -4.48
N THR A 193 -11.68 0.66 -4.98
CA THR A 193 -12.43 -0.13 -5.95
C THR A 193 -12.37 -1.61 -5.58
N ASP A 194 -13.40 -2.37 -5.98
CA ASP A 194 -13.39 -3.83 -5.87
C ASP A 194 -12.80 -4.52 -7.12
N GLY A 195 -12.39 -3.74 -8.13
CA GLY A 195 -11.65 -4.19 -9.32
C GLY A 195 -12.40 -5.22 -10.15
N LYS A 196 -13.74 -5.24 -10.11
CA LYS A 196 -14.56 -6.32 -10.71
C LYS A 196 -14.91 -6.10 -12.18
N VAL A 197 -14.63 -4.94 -12.77
CA VAL A 197 -15.27 -4.54 -14.05
C VAL A 197 -14.60 -5.17 -15.28
N THR A 198 -13.30 -5.45 -15.24
CA THR A 198 -12.56 -5.97 -16.41
C THR A 198 -11.55 -7.07 -16.01
N ALA A 199 -12.09 -8.28 -15.87
CA ALA A 199 -11.41 -9.59 -15.93
C ALA A 199 -10.29 -9.95 -14.93
N ALA A 200 -9.69 -9.06 -14.14
CA ALA A 200 -8.90 -9.49 -12.99
C ALA A 200 -8.77 -8.40 -11.92
N ARG A 201 -9.06 -8.77 -10.67
CA ARG A 201 -8.88 -7.87 -9.52
C ARG A 201 -7.40 -7.59 -9.32
N TYR A 202 -7.05 -6.37 -8.93
CA TYR A 202 -5.69 -6.07 -8.52
C TYR A 202 -5.24 -7.06 -7.44
N GLU A 203 -4.20 -7.82 -7.73
CA GLU A 203 -3.64 -8.78 -6.81
C GLU A 203 -2.18 -9.11 -7.11
N GLY A 204 -1.42 -9.37 -6.05
CA GLY A 204 -0.06 -9.84 -6.15
C GLY A 204 0.83 -8.90 -6.97
N THR A 205 1.85 -9.45 -7.64
CA THR A 205 2.78 -8.67 -8.46
C THR A 205 2.45 -8.71 -9.95
N GLY A 206 1.42 -9.47 -10.35
CA GLY A 206 1.04 -9.65 -11.76
C GLY A 206 -0.07 -8.70 -12.23
N LEU A 207 -0.91 -8.24 -11.31
CA LEU A 207 -2.05 -7.36 -11.59
C LEU A 207 -1.93 -6.13 -10.69
N VAL A 208 -1.02 -5.25 -11.07
CA VAL A 208 -0.64 -4.05 -10.31
C VAL A 208 -1.36 -2.83 -10.91
N PRO A 209 -1.94 -1.94 -10.09
CA PRO A 209 -2.51 -0.69 -10.59
C PRO A 209 -1.41 0.18 -11.22
N ALA A 210 -1.68 0.73 -12.40
CA ALA A 210 -0.85 1.78 -12.99
C ALA A 210 -1.01 3.08 -12.19
N TYR A 211 -0.07 4.02 -12.35
CA TYR A 211 -0.15 5.32 -11.65
C TYR A 211 -1.48 6.04 -11.90
N SER A 212 -2.00 5.93 -13.12
CA SER A 212 -3.24 6.59 -13.56
C SER A 212 -4.50 5.76 -13.31
N ALA A 213 -4.41 4.59 -12.67
CA ALA A 213 -5.55 3.66 -12.58
C ALA A 213 -6.79 4.30 -11.94
N ALA A 214 -6.58 5.12 -10.90
CA ALA A 214 -7.62 5.85 -10.21
C ALA A 214 -7.78 7.30 -10.68
N TYR A 215 -7.39 7.67 -11.90
CA TYR A 215 -7.52 9.04 -12.45
C TYR A 215 -8.54 9.09 -13.60
N ASP A 216 -9.10 10.27 -13.94
CA ASP A 216 -10.04 10.45 -15.08
C ASP A 216 -9.26 10.39 -16.42
N THR A 217 -8.05 10.94 -16.44
CA THR A 217 -7.08 10.83 -17.53
C THR A 217 -5.73 10.30 -17.07
N ALA A 218 -4.85 9.94 -18.01
CA ALA A 218 -3.50 9.46 -17.71
C ALA A 218 -2.56 10.64 -17.35
N ASP A 219 -2.92 11.35 -16.28
CA ASP A 219 -2.27 12.58 -15.82
C ASP A 219 -2.38 12.67 -14.29
N MET A 220 -1.26 12.78 -13.59
CA MET A 220 -1.23 12.93 -12.13
C MET A 220 -1.78 14.28 -11.64
N GLY A 221 -1.83 15.29 -12.51
CA GLY A 221 -2.45 16.57 -12.24
C GLY A 221 -3.98 16.54 -12.31
N ASP A 222 -4.54 15.49 -12.91
CA ASP A 222 -5.98 15.24 -12.89
C ASP A 222 -6.38 14.67 -11.52
N HIS A 223 -7.66 14.78 -11.15
CA HIS A 223 -8.15 14.26 -9.89
C HIS A 223 -9.34 13.35 -10.12
N LEU A 224 -9.37 12.19 -9.45
CA LEU A 224 -10.62 11.46 -9.36
C LEU A 224 -11.33 11.88 -8.09
N GLY A 225 -12.13 12.93 -8.24
CA GLY A 225 -12.87 13.50 -7.13
C GLY A 225 -13.81 12.48 -6.47
N LEU A 226 -14.04 12.68 -5.17
CA LEU A 226 -15.02 12.01 -4.30
C LEU A 226 -16.48 11.99 -4.82
N ASN A 227 -16.75 12.46 -6.04
CA ASN A 227 -18.06 12.96 -6.41
C ASN A 227 -18.45 12.79 -7.89
N ILE A 228 -18.20 11.62 -8.50
CA ILE A 228 -18.96 11.26 -9.71
C ILE A 228 -19.47 9.82 -9.63
N MET A 229 -20.66 9.67 -9.05
CA MET A 229 -21.44 8.44 -9.15
C MET A 229 -21.54 8.01 -10.62
N GLY A 230 -20.95 6.86 -10.96
CA GLY A 230 -21.11 6.22 -12.26
C GLY A 230 -20.08 6.58 -13.34
N LYS A 231 -19.01 7.33 -13.02
CA LYS A 231 -17.86 7.43 -13.93
C LYS A 231 -16.81 6.36 -13.61
N SER A 232 -16.30 5.76 -14.67
CA SER A 232 -15.14 4.87 -14.60
C SER A 232 -13.86 5.69 -14.75
N ALA A 233 -12.83 5.31 -13.99
CA ALA A 233 -11.48 5.86 -14.16
C ALA A 233 -10.83 5.32 -15.46
N VAL A 234 -9.58 5.72 -15.73
CA VAL A 234 -8.77 5.21 -16.86
C VAL A 234 -8.71 3.68 -16.88
N ASP A 235 -8.68 3.03 -15.71
CA ASP A 235 -8.68 1.58 -15.58
C ASP A 235 -10.04 0.91 -15.83
N THR A 236 -11.07 1.69 -16.19
CA THR A 236 -12.48 1.30 -16.35
C THR A 236 -13.22 0.92 -15.07
N ASN A 237 -12.54 0.85 -13.93
CA ASN A 237 -13.17 0.56 -12.64
C ASN A 237 -13.87 1.79 -12.09
N VAL A 238 -14.86 1.54 -11.24
CA VAL A 238 -15.50 2.59 -10.42
C VAL A 238 -14.73 2.68 -9.11
N TRP A 239 -14.27 3.89 -8.80
CA TRP A 239 -13.62 4.21 -7.55
C TRP A 239 -14.56 5.06 -6.68
N THR A 240 -14.61 4.74 -5.39
CA THR A 240 -15.56 5.34 -4.44
C THR A 240 -14.85 5.75 -3.17
N ALA A 241 -15.35 6.75 -2.45
CA ALA A 241 -14.81 7.15 -1.15
C ALA A 241 -14.81 5.97 -0.16
N VAL A 242 -13.72 5.82 0.59
CA VAL A 242 -13.75 4.98 1.81
C VAL A 242 -14.45 5.78 2.90
N GLY A 243 -15.62 5.33 3.34
CA GLY A 243 -16.33 5.93 4.48
C GLY A 243 -15.41 5.94 5.71
N ASN A 244 -15.29 7.11 6.34
CA ASN A 244 -14.55 7.29 7.60
C ASN A 244 -15.15 6.46 8.74
#